data_AF-A0A7V4X8Q2-F1
#
_entry.id   AF-A0A7V4X8Q2-F1
#
_cell.length_a   1.000
_cell.length_b   1.000
_cell.length_c   1.000
_cell.angle_alpha   90.00
_cell.angle_beta   90.00
_cell.angle_gamma   90.00
#
_symmetry.space_group_name_H-M   'P 1'
#
loop_
_entity.id
_entity.type
_entity.pdbx_description
1 polymer ?
#
loop_
_entity_poly.entity_id
_entity_poly.type
_entity_poly.pdbx_seq_one_letter_code
_entity_poly.pdbx_strand_id
1 'polypeptide(L)'
;KALVLGTTGLNDKQLKKVEDVSRIVPIVFSPNMSVGVNVLFKTLPEIAKRLGSDYGVEIVEAHHKGKKDLPSGTAKKFSQILGEATNKVVPTHSIRLGDIVGDHTVIFCGNSERIEIKHQAHSRDVFAQGALRAAKWIFGKPPGLYSMQDVLK
;
A
#
# COMPACT_ATOMS: atom_id res chain seq x y z
N LYS A 1 4.55 -24.36 7.42
CA LYS A 1 3.97 -23.89 6.14
C LYS A 1 4.06 -22.37 6.12
N ALA A 2 4.47 -21.75 5.01
CA ALA A 2 4.54 -20.29 4.89
C ALA A 2 3.20 -19.70 4.42
N LEU A 3 2.95 -18.42 4.72
CA LEU A 3 1.73 -17.71 4.31
C LEU A 3 2.07 -16.38 3.61
N VAL A 4 1.38 -16.11 2.51
CA VAL A 4 1.35 -14.79 1.86
C VAL A 4 -0.06 -14.25 2.02
N LEU A 5 -0.20 -13.10 2.69
CA LEU A 5 -1.47 -12.51 3.06
C LEU A 5 -1.61 -11.12 2.44
N GLY A 6 -2.52 -11.00 1.46
CA GLY A 6 -2.88 -9.74 0.78
C GLY A 6 -4.22 -9.16 1.21
N THR A 7 -4.89 -9.75 2.20
CA THR A 7 -6.24 -9.35 2.63
C THR A 7 -6.22 -7.99 3.30
N THR A 8 -7.10 -7.09 2.84
CA THR A 8 -7.27 -5.74 3.40
C THR A 8 -8.50 -5.66 4.31
N GLY A 9 -8.57 -4.63 5.16
CA GLY A 9 -9.74 -4.38 6.00
C GLY A 9 -9.88 -5.29 7.22
N LEU A 10 -8.77 -5.87 7.68
CA LEU A 10 -8.72 -6.65 8.93
C LEU A 10 -8.90 -5.71 10.13
N ASN A 11 -9.64 -6.17 11.13
CA ASN A 11 -9.75 -5.47 12.42
C ASN A 11 -8.58 -5.81 13.36
N ASP A 12 -8.46 -5.09 14.48
CA ASP A 12 -7.34 -5.25 15.42
C ASP A 12 -7.22 -6.68 15.98
N LYS A 13 -8.35 -7.34 16.25
CA LYS A 13 -8.34 -8.74 16.72
C LYS A 13 -7.78 -9.68 15.66
N GLN A 14 -8.12 -9.47 14.39
CA GLN A 14 -7.60 -10.25 13.27
C GLN A 14 -6.12 -9.97 13.01
N LEU A 15 -5.69 -8.70 13.07
CA LEU A 15 -4.29 -8.32 12.96
C LEU A 15 -3.45 -8.95 14.08
N LYS A 16 -3.95 -8.93 15.32
CA LYS A 16 -3.28 -9.60 16.44
C LYS A 16 -3.11 -11.09 16.21
N LYS A 17 -4.13 -11.74 15.65
CA LYS A 17 -4.05 -13.16 15.30
C LYS A 17 -3.00 -13.42 14.21
N VAL A 18 -2.84 -12.52 13.24
CA VAL A 18 -1.76 -12.62 12.24
C VAL A 18 -0.40 -12.52 12.92
N GLU A 19 -0.21 -11.58 13.84
CA GLU A 19 1.04 -11.45 14.62
C GLU A 19 1.33 -12.72 15.44
N ASP A 20 0.34 -13.26 16.14
CA ASP A 20 0.53 -14.45 16.97
C ASP A 20 0.91 -15.68 16.12
N VAL A 21 0.25 -15.87 14.98
CA VAL A 21 0.60 -16.95 14.04
C VAL A 21 1.99 -16.74 13.41
N SER A 22 2.41 -15.50 13.20
CA SER A 22 3.72 -15.18 12.64
C SER A 22 4.89 -15.65 13.54
N ARG A 23 4.64 -15.87 14.83
CA ARG A 23 5.63 -16.43 15.77
C ARG A 23 5.92 -17.91 15.53
N ILE A 24 5.02 -18.61 14.82
CA ILE A 24 5.07 -20.05 14.60
C ILE A 24 5.40 -20.37 13.13
N VAL A 25 4.97 -19.51 12.19
CA VAL A 25 5.21 -19.66 10.76
C VAL A 25 5.61 -18.32 10.11
N PRO A 26 6.41 -18.33 9.04
CA PRO A 26 6.70 -17.10 8.32
C PRO A 26 5.45 -16.60 7.56
N ILE A 27 5.16 -15.31 7.70
CA ILE A 27 4.06 -14.63 7.01
C ILE A 27 4.59 -13.39 6.28
N VAL A 28 4.33 -13.27 4.98
CA VAL A 28 4.43 -11.98 4.29
C VAL A 28 3.04 -11.35 4.31
N PHE A 29 2.90 -10.20 4.96
CA PHE A 29 1.66 -9.44 5.00
C PHE A 29 1.85 -8.07 4.33
N SER A 30 0.96 -7.73 3.40
CA SER A 30 0.96 -6.43 2.76
C SER A 30 -0.45 -6.04 2.28
N PRO A 31 -0.87 -4.76 2.44
CA PRO A 31 -2.13 -4.29 1.88
C PRO A 31 -2.12 -4.20 0.34
N ASN A 32 -0.96 -4.36 -0.29
CA ASN A 32 -0.81 -4.42 -1.74
C ASN A 32 0.39 -5.30 -2.14
N MET A 33 0.18 -6.22 -3.07
CA MET A 33 1.23 -7.12 -3.57
C MET A 33 1.96 -6.57 -4.80
N SER A 34 1.48 -5.49 -5.43
CA SER A 34 2.16 -4.83 -6.55
C SER A 34 3.55 -4.36 -6.14
N VAL A 35 4.57 -4.72 -6.92
CA VAL A 35 5.94 -4.22 -6.74
C VAL A 35 5.96 -2.70 -6.83
N GLY A 36 5.28 -2.12 -7.82
CA GLY A 36 5.23 -0.67 -8.03
C GLY A 36 4.64 0.08 -6.83
N VAL A 37 3.52 -0.40 -6.28
CA VAL A 37 2.93 0.22 -5.07
C VAL A 37 3.87 0.14 -3.88
N ASN A 38 4.57 -0.97 -3.71
CA ASN A 38 5.52 -1.10 -2.61
C ASN A 38 6.76 -0.20 -2.78
N VAL A 39 7.22 0.04 -4.01
CA VAL A 39 8.23 1.07 -4.27
C VAL A 39 7.70 2.43 -3.84
N LEU A 40 6.47 2.79 -4.21
CA LEU A 40 5.85 4.05 -3.81
C LEU A 40 5.66 4.18 -2.29
N PHE A 41 5.33 3.10 -1.57
CA PHE A 41 5.29 3.12 -0.10
C PHE A 41 6.63 3.50 0.54
N LYS A 42 7.75 3.26 -0.15
CA LYS A 42 9.08 3.63 0.35
C LYS A 42 9.49 5.03 -0.09
N THR A 43 9.22 5.40 -1.33
CA THR A 43 9.75 6.64 -1.93
C THR A 43 8.91 7.87 -1.65
N LEU A 44 7.57 7.75 -1.56
CA LEU A 44 6.69 8.90 -1.34
C LEU A 44 6.95 9.65 -0.02
N PRO A 45 7.22 8.97 1.12
CA PRO A 45 7.62 9.66 2.35
C PRO A 45 8.91 10.48 2.19
N GLU A 46 9.87 10.00 1.40
CA GLU A 46 11.14 10.73 1.15
C GLU A 46 10.89 11.97 0.28
N ILE A 47 10.04 11.84 -0.74
CA ILE A 47 9.62 12.97 -1.59
C ILE A 47 8.90 14.02 -0.73
N ALA A 48 7.92 13.61 0.08
CA ALA A 48 7.17 14.51 0.95
C ALA A 48 8.09 15.29 1.92
N LYS A 49 9.06 14.61 2.53
CA LYS A 49 10.05 15.24 3.42
C LYS A 49 10.93 16.26 2.70
N ARG A 50 11.30 16.00 1.44
CA ARG A 50 12.14 16.91 0.64
C ARG A 50 11.39 18.13 0.15
N LEU A 51 10.12 17.97 -0.22
CA LEU A 51 9.25 19.08 -0.62
C LEU A 51 8.90 19.98 0.58
N GLY A 52 8.85 19.42 1.78
CA GLY A 52 8.69 20.20 3.01
C GLY A 52 7.29 20.79 3.17
N SER A 53 7.20 21.87 3.95
CA SER A 53 5.92 22.50 4.31
C SER A 53 5.25 23.30 3.19
N ASP A 54 6.00 23.63 2.14
CA ASP A 54 5.56 24.48 1.03
C ASP A 54 4.59 23.77 0.08
N TYR A 55 4.45 22.45 0.24
CA TYR A 55 3.58 21.60 -0.55
C TYR A 55 2.44 21.03 0.30
N GLY A 56 1.22 21.16 -0.21
CA GLY A 56 0.10 20.33 0.19
C GLY A 56 0.25 18.93 -0.39
N VAL A 57 -0.31 17.91 0.28
CA VAL A 57 -0.35 16.54 -0.22
C VAL A 57 -1.76 15.98 -0.09
N GLU A 58 -2.28 15.41 -1.18
CA GLU A 58 -3.58 14.74 -1.22
C GLU A 58 -3.51 13.45 -2.04
N ILE A 59 -4.46 12.56 -1.81
CA ILE A 59 -4.56 11.26 -2.48
C ILE A 59 -5.90 11.18 -3.19
N VAL A 60 -5.87 10.74 -4.45
CA VAL A 60 -7.07 10.32 -5.19
C VAL A 60 -6.94 8.84 -5.54
N GLU A 61 -7.96 8.06 -5.26
CA GLU A 61 -8.01 6.64 -5.64
C GLU A 61 -9.30 6.29 -6.38
N ALA A 62 -9.22 5.36 -7.33
CA ALA A 62 -10.36 4.85 -8.05
C ALA A 62 -10.35 3.33 -8.13
N HIS A 63 -11.50 2.72 -7.90
CA HIS A 63 -11.71 1.28 -8.04
C HIS A 63 -13.11 1.00 -8.61
N HIS A 64 -13.34 -0.24 -9.00
CA HIS A 64 -14.61 -0.73 -9.49
C HIS A 64 -15.76 -0.53 -8.47
N LYS A 65 -17.00 -0.46 -8.97
CA LYS A 65 -18.22 -0.19 -8.17
C LYS A 65 -18.41 -1.15 -6.98
N GLY A 66 -18.03 -2.42 -7.16
CA GLY A 66 -18.21 -3.47 -6.14
C GLY A 66 -17.21 -3.46 -4.97
N LYS A 67 -16.22 -2.56 -4.94
CA LYS A 67 -15.22 -2.52 -3.86
C LYS A 67 -15.82 -1.91 -2.59
N LYS A 68 -15.84 -2.70 -1.51
CA LYS A 68 -16.53 -2.37 -0.24
C LYS A 68 -15.76 -1.43 0.67
N ASP A 69 -14.44 -1.55 0.73
CA ASP A 69 -13.59 -0.71 1.57
C ASP A 69 -13.43 0.69 0.97
N LEU A 70 -13.59 1.73 1.81
CA LEU A 70 -13.40 3.13 1.43
C LEU A 70 -12.75 3.91 2.58
N PRO A 71 -11.59 4.56 2.38
CA PRO A 71 -10.66 4.37 1.25
C PRO A 71 -10.11 2.93 1.19
N SER A 72 -9.51 2.59 0.06
CA SER A 72 -8.84 1.31 -0.16
C SER A 72 -7.69 1.08 0.82
N GLY A 73 -7.36 -0.19 1.12
CA GLY A 73 -6.21 -0.52 1.98
C GLY A 73 -4.88 0.13 1.53
N THR A 74 -4.68 0.25 0.21
CA THR A 74 -3.51 0.95 -0.36
C THR A 74 -3.54 2.45 -0.07
N ALA A 75 -4.68 3.11 -0.29
CA ALA A 75 -4.84 4.54 -0.03
C ALA A 75 -4.70 4.87 1.47
N LYS A 76 -5.26 4.03 2.35
CA LYS A 76 -5.06 4.14 3.80
C LYS A 76 -3.58 4.07 4.17
N LYS A 77 -2.83 3.14 3.56
CA LYS A 77 -1.39 3.04 3.82
C LYS A 77 -0.63 4.25 3.29
N PHE A 78 -0.96 4.78 2.11
CA PHE A 78 -0.38 6.03 1.61
C PHE A 78 -0.66 7.21 2.55
N SER A 79 -1.91 7.39 2.97
CA SER A 79 -2.30 8.47 3.89
C SER A 79 -1.53 8.38 5.21
N GLN A 80 -1.38 7.16 5.77
CA GLN A 80 -0.61 6.93 6.98
C GLN A 80 0.86 7.36 6.81
N ILE A 81 1.58 6.81 5.83
CA ILE A 81 3.03 7.04 5.70
C ILE A 81 3.35 8.50 5.30
N LEU A 82 2.47 9.14 4.52
CA LEU A 82 2.62 10.55 4.15
C LEU A 82 2.29 11.45 5.33
N GLY A 83 1.29 11.08 6.14
CA GLY A 83 0.96 11.81 7.35
C GLY A 83 2.06 11.74 8.39
N GLU A 84 2.68 10.58 8.58
CA GLU A 84 3.88 10.41 9.41
C GLU A 84 5.06 11.25 8.88
N ALA A 85 5.24 11.31 7.56
CA ALA A 85 6.31 12.07 6.93
C ALA A 85 6.14 13.60 7.00
N THR A 86 4.90 14.08 6.97
CA THR A 86 4.56 15.51 6.93
C THR A 86 4.04 16.06 8.26
N ASN A 87 3.80 15.19 9.25
CA ASN A 87 3.11 15.49 10.50
C ASN A 87 1.74 16.16 10.29
N LYS A 88 0.98 15.69 9.29
CA LYS A 88 -0.33 16.22 8.89
C LYS A 88 -1.31 15.08 8.60
N VAL A 89 -2.61 15.38 8.66
CA VAL A 89 -3.63 14.49 8.09
C VAL A 89 -3.66 14.69 6.59
N VAL A 90 -3.57 13.60 5.82
CA VAL A 90 -3.54 13.63 4.34
C VAL A 90 -4.93 13.32 3.79
N PRO A 91 -5.63 14.30 3.18
CA PRO A 91 -6.93 14.09 2.56
C PRO A 91 -6.88 12.98 1.51
N THR A 92 -7.93 12.15 1.48
CA THR A 92 -8.03 11.02 0.55
C THR A 92 -9.42 10.99 -0.08
N HIS A 93 -9.47 11.07 -1.40
CA HIS A 93 -10.69 11.08 -2.20
C HIS A 93 -10.85 9.75 -2.91
N SER A 94 -12.04 9.16 -2.86
CA SER A 94 -12.29 7.80 -3.36
C SER A 94 -13.39 7.77 -4.42
N ILE A 95 -13.08 7.16 -5.57
CA ILE A 95 -13.97 6.99 -6.71
C ILE A 95 -14.34 5.51 -6.84
N ARG A 96 -15.63 5.23 -7.05
CA ARG A 96 -16.16 3.87 -7.28
C ARG A 96 -16.85 3.82 -8.64
N LEU A 97 -16.10 3.48 -9.68
CA LEU A 97 -16.55 3.62 -11.08
C LEU A 97 -16.16 2.41 -11.92
N GLY A 98 -17.10 1.97 -12.75
CA GLY A 98 -16.91 0.89 -13.73
C GLY A 98 -16.24 -0.36 -13.14
N ASP A 99 -15.23 -0.84 -13.86
CA ASP A 99 -14.41 -2.01 -13.63
C ASP A 99 -12.95 -1.67 -13.29
N ILE A 100 -12.65 -0.41 -12.94
CA ILE A 100 -11.31 0.08 -12.59
C ILE A 100 -10.68 -0.86 -11.56
N VAL A 101 -9.54 -1.47 -11.92
CA VAL A 101 -8.88 -2.47 -11.06
C VAL A 101 -8.33 -1.80 -9.80
N GLY A 102 -7.67 -0.66 -9.96
CA GLY A 102 -7.12 0.13 -8.86
C GLY A 102 -6.15 1.19 -9.38
N ASP A 103 -6.57 2.45 -9.26
CA ASP A 103 -5.76 3.62 -9.58
C ASP A 103 -5.50 4.41 -8.30
N HIS A 104 -4.28 4.91 -8.14
CA HIS A 104 -3.86 5.74 -7.01
C HIS A 104 -2.98 6.87 -7.53
N THR A 105 -3.39 8.11 -7.28
CA THR A 105 -2.60 9.31 -7.55
C THR A 105 -2.28 9.98 -6.23
N VAL A 106 -1.00 10.22 -5.97
CA VAL A 106 -0.54 11.12 -4.89
C VAL A 106 -0.17 12.44 -5.53
N ILE A 107 -0.78 13.52 -5.06
CA ILE A 107 -0.63 14.86 -5.60
C ILE A 107 0.10 15.69 -4.57
N PHE A 108 1.26 16.23 -4.94
CA PHE A 108 1.94 17.29 -4.20
C PHE A 108 1.72 18.61 -4.93
N CYS A 109 1.25 19.65 -4.24
CA CYS A 109 0.97 20.93 -4.88
C CYS A 109 1.54 22.09 -4.05
N GLY A 110 2.41 22.89 -4.67
CA GLY A 110 2.89 24.17 -4.15
C GLY A 110 2.23 25.34 -4.88
N ASN A 111 2.69 26.56 -4.64
CA ASN A 111 2.11 27.77 -5.23
C ASN A 111 2.39 27.93 -6.74
N SER A 112 3.38 27.24 -7.28
CA SER A 112 3.84 27.44 -8.68
C SER A 112 4.04 26.14 -9.47
N GLU A 113 3.90 24.98 -8.82
CA GLU A 113 3.98 23.69 -9.50
C GLU A 113 3.17 22.62 -8.79
N ARG A 114 2.90 21.54 -9.53
CA ARG A 114 2.20 20.37 -9.05
C ARG A 114 2.90 19.12 -9.57
N ILE A 115 3.11 18.16 -8.67
CA ILE A 115 3.70 16.86 -8.97
C ILE A 115 2.65 15.79 -8.71
N GLU A 116 2.38 14.95 -9.70
CA GLU A 116 1.44 13.84 -9.59
C GLU A 116 2.19 12.51 -9.79
N ILE A 117 2.10 11.63 -8.80
CA ILE A 117 2.68 10.29 -8.88
C ILE A 117 1.53 9.30 -8.93
N LYS A 118 1.41 8.62 -10.08
CA LYS A 118 0.28 7.74 -10.39
C LYS A 118 0.71 6.28 -10.51
N HIS A 119 -0.02 5.40 -9.85
CA HIS A 119 0.00 3.96 -10.10
C HIS A 119 -1.35 3.54 -10.67
N GLN A 120 -1.34 2.75 -11.74
CA GLN A 120 -2.54 2.19 -12.36
C GLN A 120 -2.35 0.68 -12.56
N ALA A 121 -3.28 -0.11 -12.02
CA ALA A 121 -3.29 -1.54 -12.27
C ALA A 121 -4.06 -1.83 -13.56
N HIS A 122 -3.37 -2.30 -14.61
CA HIS A 122 -4.04 -2.70 -15.86
C HIS A 122 -4.83 -4.00 -15.71
N SER A 123 -4.37 -4.92 -14.85
CA SER A 123 -5.06 -6.16 -14.52
C SER A 123 -4.76 -6.55 -13.07
N ARG A 124 -5.51 -7.52 -12.54
CA ARG A 124 -5.24 -8.09 -11.21
C ARG A 124 -3.99 -8.98 -11.18
N ASP A 125 -3.40 -9.30 -12.34
CA ASP A 125 -2.22 -10.16 -12.43
C ASP A 125 -1.01 -9.55 -11.74
N VAL A 126 -0.91 -8.21 -11.69
CA VAL A 126 0.17 -7.51 -10.98
C VAL A 126 0.23 -7.91 -9.50
N PHE A 127 -0.92 -8.15 -8.87
CA PHE A 127 -1.00 -8.58 -7.48
C PHE A 127 -0.68 -10.06 -7.34
N ALA A 128 -1.14 -10.90 -8.26
CA ALA A 128 -0.84 -12.32 -8.29
C ALA A 128 0.67 -12.58 -8.48
N GLN A 129 1.30 -11.87 -9.42
CA GLN A 129 2.75 -11.93 -9.64
C GLN A 129 3.54 -11.49 -8.41
N GLY A 130 3.10 -10.42 -7.75
CA GLY A 130 3.65 -9.97 -6.48
C GLY A 130 3.54 -11.02 -5.37
N ALA A 131 2.36 -11.64 -5.22
CA ALA A 131 2.13 -12.71 -4.25
C ALA A 131 2.99 -13.95 -4.56
N LEU A 132 3.15 -14.31 -5.83
CA LEU A 132 4.06 -15.40 -6.25
C LEU A 132 5.52 -15.07 -5.94
N ARG A 133 5.95 -13.82 -6.16
CA ARG A 133 7.29 -13.36 -5.78
C ARG A 133 7.49 -13.49 -4.26
N ALA A 134 6.53 -13.02 -3.47
CA ALA A 134 6.54 -13.17 -2.01
C ALA A 134 6.59 -14.65 -1.58
N ALA A 135 5.80 -15.51 -2.23
CA ALA A 135 5.75 -16.94 -1.93
C ALA A 135 7.10 -17.64 -2.21
N LYS A 136 7.77 -17.29 -3.32
CA LYS A 136 9.11 -17.77 -3.63
C LYS A 136 10.13 -17.27 -2.60
N TRP A 137 10.05 -15.99 -2.22
CA TRP A 137 10.99 -15.38 -1.29
C TRP A 137 10.87 -15.91 0.14
N ILE A 138 9.63 -16.17 0.60
CA ILE A 138 9.36 -16.59 1.99
C ILE A 138 9.66 -18.08 2.22
N PHE A 139 9.84 -18.85 1.15
CA PHE A 139 10.16 -20.27 1.24
C PHE A 139 11.47 -20.48 2.03
N GLY A 140 11.42 -21.28 3.10
CA GLY A 140 12.57 -21.54 3.97
C GLY A 140 12.95 -20.43 4.94
N LYS A 141 12.22 -19.30 5.00
CA LYS A 141 12.44 -18.25 6.01
C LYS A 141 11.99 -18.72 7.40
N PRO A 142 12.67 -18.26 8.49
CA PRO A 142 12.23 -18.55 9.84
C PRO A 142 10.88 -17.88 10.14
N PRO A 143 10.15 -18.32 11.19
CA PRO A 143 8.95 -17.62 11.63
C PRO A 143 9.18 -16.12 11.82
N GLY A 144 8.22 -15.32 11.37
CA GLY A 144 8.29 -13.88 11.41
C GLY A 144 7.19 -13.22 10.59
N LEU A 145 6.89 -11.98 10.92
CA LEU A 145 6.01 -11.12 10.13
C LEU A 145 6.87 -10.24 9.22
N TYR A 146 6.80 -10.53 7.93
CA TYR A 146 7.52 -9.84 6.87
C TYR A 146 6.57 -8.96 6.05
N SER A 147 7.15 -8.00 5.36
CA SER A 147 6.44 -7.13 4.42
C SER A 147 6.95 -7.36 3.00
N MET A 148 6.27 -6.78 2.02
CA MET A 148 6.80 -6.70 0.66
C MET A 148 8.09 -5.88 0.58
N GLN A 149 8.38 -5.00 1.54
CA GLN A 149 9.68 -4.31 1.58
C GLN A 149 10.82 -5.29 1.81
N ASP A 150 10.61 -6.36 2.58
CA ASP A 150 11.61 -7.40 2.81
C ASP A 150 11.81 -8.28 1.56
N VAL A 151 10.73 -8.50 0.81
CA VAL A 151 10.73 -9.25 -0.47
C VAL A 151 11.45 -8.49 -1.59
N LEU A 152 11.49 -7.16 -1.52
CA LEU A 152 12.05 -6.28 -2.54
C LEU A 152 13.50 -5.85 -2.28
N LYS A 153 14.10 -6.25 -1.16
CA LYS A 153 15.53 -6.07 -0.89
C LYS A 153 16.39 -6.94 -1.81
#